data_AF-A0AAV1UH61-F1
#
_entry.id   AF-A0AAV1UH61-F1
#
_cell.length_a   1.000
_cell.length_b   1.000
_cell.length_c   1.000
_cell.angle_alpha   90.00
_cell.angle_beta   90.00
_cell.angle_gamma   90.00
#
_symmetry.space_group_name_H-M   'P 1'
#
loop_
_entity.id
_entity.type
_entity.pdbx_description
1 polymer ?
#
loop_
_entity_poly.entity_id
_entity_poly.type
_entity_poly.pdbx_seq_one_letter_code
_entity_poly.pdbx_strand_id
1 'polypeptide(L)'
;MRTSAEMEVDPERVETLLAREQLLSERQDHKVDLDPLSPVITGQEADFQCHLVPMLACKKPDYTTGLGDNISGTGIAYHRLQKTKTKTDVFAE
;
A
#
# COMPACT_ATOMS: atom_id res chain seq x y z
N MET A 1 -2.99 23.50 -9.78
CA MET A 1 -2.54 22.52 -8.76
C MET A 1 -2.94 21.15 -9.28
N ARG A 2 -2.01 20.25 -9.59
CA ARG A 2 -2.36 18.90 -10.08
C ARG A 2 -3.02 18.12 -8.95
N THR A 3 -4.07 17.37 -9.26
CA THR A 3 -4.69 16.50 -8.25
C THR A 3 -3.84 15.24 -8.07
N SER A 4 -3.86 14.60 -6.90
CA SER A 4 -3.11 13.35 -6.67
C SER A 4 -3.51 12.22 -7.62
N ALA A 5 -4.71 12.30 -8.20
CA ALA A 5 -5.21 11.38 -9.23
C ALA A 5 -4.50 11.54 -10.60
N GLU A 6 -3.81 12.66 -10.82
CA GLU A 6 -3.05 12.96 -12.04
C GLU A 6 -1.54 12.74 -11.86
N MET A 7 -1.12 12.22 -10.69
CA MET A 7 0.28 11.95 -10.40
C MET A 7 0.64 10.55 -10.86
N GLU A 8 1.69 10.44 -11.68
CA GLU A 8 2.26 9.19 -12.13
C GLU A 8 3.58 8.92 -11.42
N VAL A 9 3.86 7.63 -11.20
CA VAL A 9 5.16 7.18 -10.70
C VAL A 9 6.13 7.14 -11.88
N ASP A 10 7.23 7.89 -11.79
CA ASP A 10 8.33 7.84 -12.75
C ASP A 10 9.21 6.60 -12.45
N PRO A 11 9.23 5.57 -13.33
CA PRO A 11 9.97 4.33 -13.11
C PRO A 11 11.49 4.54 -13.02
N GLU A 12 12.04 5.56 -13.67
CA GLU A 12 13.48 5.82 -13.65
C GLU A 12 13.94 6.39 -12.31
N ARG A 13 13.02 6.99 -11.55
CA ARG A 13 13.29 7.63 -10.26
C ARG A 13 12.99 6.77 -9.04
N VAL A 14 12.43 5.57 -9.22
CA VAL A 14 12.05 4.70 -8.09
C VAL A 14 12.80 3.38 -8.06
N GLU A 15 12.90 2.79 -6.88
CA GLU A 15 13.48 1.48 -6.65
C GLU A 15 12.69 0.70 -5.58
N THR A 16 12.70 -0.63 -5.69
CA THR A 16 12.17 -1.52 -4.66
C THR A 16 13.28 -1.90 -3.70
N LEU A 17 13.13 -1.58 -2.42
CA LEU A 17 14.17 -1.80 -1.40
C LEU A 17 14.02 -3.13 -0.64
N LEU A 18 12.95 -3.89 -0.87
CA LEU A 18 12.70 -5.15 -0.19
C LEU A 18 13.27 -6.33 -0.98
N ALA A 19 13.83 -7.30 -0.25
CA ALA A 19 14.27 -8.57 -0.81
C ALA A 19 13.06 -9.36 -1.33
N ARG A 20 13.25 -10.18 -2.38
CA ARG A 20 12.17 -10.98 -2.96
C ARG A 20 11.46 -11.85 -1.92
N GLU A 21 12.21 -12.46 -1.02
CA GLU A 21 11.66 -13.15 0.15
C GLU A 21 11.97 -12.35 1.43
N GLN A 22 10.95 -12.10 2.26
CA GLN A 22 11.10 -11.43 3.54
C GLN A 22 10.41 -12.25 4.64
N LEU A 23 11.15 -12.54 5.71
CA LEU A 23 10.58 -13.09 6.95
C LEU A 23 9.87 -11.96 7.70
N LEU A 24 8.57 -12.11 7.93
CA LEU A 24 7.73 -11.14 8.65
C LEU A 24 7.54 -11.49 10.11
N SER A 25 7.59 -12.78 10.46
CA SER A 25 7.44 -13.26 11.83
C SER A 25 8.33 -14.47 12.06
N GLU A 26 9.39 -14.30 12.84
CA GLU A 26 10.28 -15.41 13.23
C GLU A 26 9.53 -16.48 14.04
N ARG A 27 8.59 -16.06 14.89
CA ARG A 27 7.83 -16.98 15.76
C ARG A 27 6.90 -17.89 15.00
N GLN A 28 6.44 -17.45 13.83
CA GLN A 28 5.46 -18.16 13.01
C GLN A 28 6.09 -18.72 11.72
N ASP A 29 7.41 -18.57 11.55
CA ASP A 29 8.15 -18.83 10.31
C ASP A 29 7.43 -18.27 9.07
N HIS A 30 6.82 -17.08 9.23
CA HIS A 30 5.97 -16.50 8.20
C HIS A 30 6.83 -15.73 7.21
N LYS A 31 7.10 -16.37 6.07
CA LYS A 31 7.82 -15.80 4.94
C LYS A 31 6.86 -15.35 3.86
N VAL A 32 7.21 -14.25 3.21
CA VAL A 32 6.44 -13.68 2.13
C VAL A 32 7.33 -13.46 0.91
N ASP A 33 6.86 -13.94 -0.23
CA ASP A 33 7.45 -13.68 -1.54
C ASP A 33 6.80 -12.44 -2.17
N LEU A 34 7.62 -11.52 -2.66
CA LEU A 34 7.19 -10.26 -3.25
C LEU A 34 7.17 -10.39 -4.77
N ASP A 35 5.99 -10.64 -5.32
CA ASP A 35 5.72 -10.53 -6.75
C ASP A 35 5.45 -9.06 -7.13
N PRO A 36 6.30 -8.41 -7.96
CA PRO A 36 6.07 -7.05 -8.43
C PRO A 36 4.76 -6.86 -9.22
N LEU A 37 4.22 -7.93 -9.82
CA LEU A 37 2.98 -7.90 -10.60
C LEU A 37 1.74 -8.16 -9.73
N SER A 38 1.93 -8.67 -8.51
CA SER A 38 0.88 -8.86 -7.51
C SER A 38 1.34 -8.32 -6.14
N PRO A 39 1.52 -6.99 -6.00
CA PRO A 39 2.27 -6.40 -4.89
C PRO A 39 1.50 -6.37 -3.57
N VAL A 40 0.19 -6.63 -3.56
CA VAL A 40 -0.62 -6.60 -2.34
C VAL A 40 -0.67 -8.00 -1.73
N ILE A 41 0.04 -8.17 -0.61
CA ILE A 41 -0.02 -9.39 0.18
C ILE A 41 -1.11 -9.25 1.21
N THR A 42 -2.00 -10.24 1.28
CA THR A 42 -3.03 -10.31 2.31
C THR A 42 -2.77 -11.50 3.20
N GLY A 43 -2.58 -11.24 4.49
CA GLY A 43 -2.50 -12.26 5.53
C GLY A 43 -3.75 -12.20 6.40
N GLN A 44 -4.24 -13.36 6.84
CA GLN A 44 -5.31 -13.44 7.83
C GLN A 44 -4.81 -14.25 9.02
N GLU A 45 -4.92 -13.66 10.20
CA GLU A 45 -4.54 -14.30 11.45
C GLU A 45 -5.71 -14.16 12.44
N ALA A 46 -6.41 -15.28 12.68
CA ALA A 46 -7.66 -15.31 13.45
C ALA A 46 -8.66 -14.23 12.95
N ASP A 47 -8.96 -13.25 13.80
CA ASP A 47 -9.91 -12.16 13.53
C ASP A 47 -9.23 -10.90 12.95
N PHE A 48 -7.94 -10.97 12.64
CA PHE A 48 -7.15 -9.85 12.11
C PHE A 48 -6.81 -10.08 10.64
N GLN A 49 -7.13 -9.11 9.80
CA GLN A 49 -6.69 -9.07 8.41
C GLN A 49 -5.57 -8.05 8.26
N CYS A 50 -4.44 -8.49 7.71
CA CYS A 50 -3.27 -7.68 7.44
C CYS A 50 -3.09 -7.52 5.93
N HIS A 51 -2.80 -6.31 5.48
CA HIS A 51 -2.42 -6.03 4.10
C HIS A 51 -1.04 -5.38 4.09
N LEU A 52 -0.10 -6.01 3.38
CA LEU A 52 1.25 -5.53 3.20
C LEU A 52 1.47 -5.18 1.73
N VAL A 53 2.10 -4.03 1.49
CA VAL A 53 2.46 -3.57 0.14
C VAL A 53 3.90 -3.04 0.18
N PRO A 54 4.81 -3.50 -0.70
CA PRO A 54 6.15 -2.97 -0.80
C PRO A 54 6.12 -1.53 -1.32
N MET A 55 6.95 -0.67 -0.74
CA MET A 55 7.10 0.71 -1.20
C MET A 55 8.05 0.79 -2.39
N LEU A 56 7.66 1.58 -3.39
CA LEU A 56 8.58 2.11 -4.41
C LEU A 56 9.24 3.37 -3.85
N ALA A 57 10.49 3.26 -3.44
CA ALA A 57 11.24 4.37 -2.85
C ALA A 57 11.81 5.28 -3.94
N CYS A 58 11.68 6.60 -3.78
CA CYS A 58 12.32 7.55 -4.68
C CYS A 58 13.84 7.58 -4.44
N LYS A 59 14.65 7.31 -5.48
CA LYS A 59 16.13 7.28 -5.40
C LYS A 59 16.74 8.63 -5.02
N LYS A 60 16.08 9.72 -5.43
CA LYS A 60 16.52 11.11 -5.25
C LYS A 60 15.33 11.99 -4.86
N PRO A 61 14.86 11.89 -3.59
CA PRO A 61 13.76 12.72 -3.12
C PRO A 61 14.28 14.14 -2.84
N ASP A 62 13.49 15.14 -3.23
CA ASP A 62 13.79 16.53 -2.87
C ASP A 62 13.56 16.77 -1.37
N TYR A 63 12.46 16.22 -0.84
CA TYR A 63 12.10 16.23 0.58
C TYR A 63 11.25 15.00 0.94
N THR A 64 11.37 14.51 2.18
CA THR A 64 10.56 13.41 2.73
C THR A 64 9.81 13.76 4.02
N THR A 65 10.00 14.98 4.53
CA THR A 65 9.28 15.48 5.71
C THR A 65 7.78 15.49 5.45
N GLY A 66 6.99 14.95 6.38
CA GLY A 66 5.52 14.83 6.24
C GLY A 66 5.05 13.67 5.37
N LEU A 67 5.95 12.83 4.84
CA LEU A 67 5.55 11.66 4.02
C LEU A 67 4.67 10.68 4.80
N GLY A 68 4.94 10.45 6.09
CA GLY A 68 4.12 9.57 6.95
C GLY A 68 2.68 10.08 7.14
N ASP A 69 2.51 11.40 7.28
CA ASP A 69 1.20 12.03 7.39
C ASP A 69 0.41 11.88 6.08
N ASN A 70 1.08 12.08 4.94
CA ASN A 70 0.48 11.91 3.62
C ASN A 70 0.09 10.46 3.33
N ILE A 71 0.94 9.49 3.71
CA ILE A 71 0.63 8.06 3.61
C ILE A 71 -0.62 7.75 4.44
N SER A 72 -0.64 8.15 5.70
CA SER A 72 -1.75 7.86 6.63
C SER A 72 -3.05 8.54 6.18
N GLY A 73 -2.98 9.82 5.79
CA GLY A 73 -4.14 10.59 5.32
C GLY A 73 -4.74 10.01 4.04
N THR A 74 -3.90 9.58 3.09
CA THR A 74 -4.34 8.91 1.87
C THR A 74 -4.99 7.57 2.18
N GLY A 75 -4.40 6.75 3.04
CA GLY A 75 -5.00 5.47 3.46
C GLY A 75 -6.40 5.63 4.05
N ILE A 76 -6.60 6.62 4.92
CA ILE A 76 -7.92 6.94 5.50
C ILE A 76 -8.91 7.39 4.42
N ALA A 77 -8.48 8.25 3.48
CA ALA A 77 -9.33 8.74 2.41
C ALA A 77 -9.83 7.59 1.52
N TYR A 78 -8.94 6.68 1.10
CA TYR A 78 -9.31 5.51 0.29
C TYR A 78 -10.19 4.51 1.05
N HIS A 79 -9.92 4.27 2.34
CA HIS A 79 -10.77 3.41 3.17
C HIS A 79 -12.21 3.91 3.24
N ARG A 80 -12.39 5.24 3.39
CA ARG A 80 -13.73 5.85 3.40
C ARG A 80 -14.44 5.71 2.05
N LEU A 81 -13.73 5.89 0.94
CA LEU A 81 -14.30 5.73 -0.41
C LEU A 81 -14.78 4.29 -0.67
N GLN A 82 -14.02 3.28 -0.23
CA GLN A 82 -14.43 1.88 -0.35
C GLN A 82 -15.73 1.58 0.41
N LYS A 83 -15.87 2.11 1.63
CA LYS A 83 -17.11 1.99 2.44
C LYS A 83 -18.32 2.66 1.80
N THR A 84 -18.14 3.78 1.10
CA THR A 84 -19.23 4.48 0.43
C THR A 84 -19.71 3.71 -0.80
N LYS A 85 -18.80 3.13 -1.59
CA LYS A 85 -19.17 2.26 -2.72
C LYS A 85 -19.98 1.04 -2.27
N THR A 86 -19.52 0.33 -1.24
CA THR A 86 -20.26 -0.82 -0.68
C THR A 86 -21.63 -0.45 -0.11
N LYS A 87 -21.84 0.78 0.38
CA LYS A 87 -23.16 1.23 0.81
C LYS A 87 -24.08 1.57 -0.36
N THR A 88 -23.55 2.13 -1.45
CA THR A 88 -24.37 2.60 -2.57
C THR A 88 -24.88 1.43 -3.41
N ASP A 89 -24.11 0.34 -3.50
CA ASP A 89 -24.50 -0.90 -4.18
C ASP A 89 -25.55 -1.72 -3.40
N VAL A 90 -25.81 -1.42 -2.12
CA VAL A 90 -26.83 -2.08 -1.28
C VAL A 90 -28.21 -1.41 -1.39
N PHE A 91 -28.28 -0.19 -1.94
CA PHE A 91 -29.55 0.55 -2.12
C PHE A 91 -29.94 0.70 -3.59
N ALA A 92 -29.36 -0.11 -4.48
CA ALA A 92 -29.70 -0.19 -5.89
C ALA A 92 -30.39 -1.53 -6.20
N GLU A 93 -31.54 -1.78 -5.58
CA GLU A 93 -32.58 -2.72 -6.03
C GLU A 93 -33.91 -1.98 -6.18
#